data_AF-T0GIY3-F1
#
_entry.id   AF-T0GIY3-F1
#
_cell.length_a   1.000
_cell.length_b   1.000
_cell.length_c   1.000
_cell.angle_alpha   90.00
_cell.angle_beta   90.00
_cell.angle_gamma   90.00
#
_symmetry.space_group_name_H-M   'P 1'
#
loop_
_entity.id
_entity.type
_entity.pdbx_description
1 polymer ?
#
loop_
_entity_poly.entity_id
_entity_poly.type
_entity_poly.pdbx_seq_one_letter_code
_entity_poly.pdbx_strand_id
1 'polypeptide(L)'
;MTQDNDKRITPEVAAQIVELLPSVMSLRDLRAITGLRLDTIRRVAAPFLAIMKLQGTHPKCGCGRDRFHPYGCVDSYVKGHRHNRVPGQSYASSPAVLERRQRVIALLVEGHRFVDINTTMGFKNKDARRYLRFLTPEQLEARARAIEARGPIPAKRRQTKASAAARSPASNQPIKEEAPC
;
A
#
# COMPACT_ATOMS: atom_id res chain seq x y z
N MET A 1 12.28 18.44 -29.22
CA MET A 1 13.68 18.08 -28.92
C MET A 1 13.70 17.13 -27.72
N THR A 2 13.56 15.82 -27.95
CA THR A 2 13.67 14.81 -26.88
C THR A 2 15.14 14.45 -26.75
N GLN A 3 15.78 14.90 -25.67
CA GLN A 3 17.14 14.46 -25.32
C GLN A 3 17.15 12.95 -25.22
N ASP A 4 17.82 12.29 -26.17
CA ASP A 4 18.24 10.90 -26.09
C ASP A 4 19.20 10.78 -24.90
N ASN A 5 18.61 10.60 -23.71
CA ASN A 5 19.32 10.17 -22.53
C ASN A 5 19.65 8.69 -22.73
N ASP A 6 20.70 8.43 -23.50
CA ASP A 6 21.39 7.14 -23.55
C ASP A 6 22.15 6.98 -22.22
N LYS A 7 21.39 6.90 -21.12
CA LYS A 7 21.89 6.61 -19.79
C LYS A 7 22.48 5.20 -19.85
N ARG A 8 23.81 5.13 -19.92
CA ARG A 8 24.56 3.89 -19.69
C ARG A 8 24.01 3.24 -18.42
N ILE A 9 23.75 1.94 -18.50
CA ILE A 9 23.25 1.19 -17.35
C ILE A 9 24.38 1.12 -16.34
N THR A 10 24.23 1.83 -15.23
CA THR A 10 25.18 1.73 -14.13
C THR A 10 24.84 0.51 -13.27
N PRO A 11 25.80 -0.05 -12.53
CA PRO A 11 25.55 -1.16 -11.60
C PRO A 11 24.41 -0.85 -10.61
N GLU A 12 24.30 0.39 -10.15
CA GLU A 12 23.28 0.83 -9.20
C GLU A 12 21.88 0.77 -9.83
N VAL A 13 21.74 1.20 -11.09
CA VAL A 13 20.47 1.12 -11.81
C VAL A 13 20.09 -0.34 -12.11
N ALA A 14 21.05 -1.19 -12.41
CA ALA A 14 20.81 -2.63 -12.56
C ALA A 14 20.33 -3.26 -11.26
N ALA A 15 20.99 -2.98 -10.13
CA ALA A 15 20.58 -3.45 -8.81
C ALA A 15 19.16 -2.98 -8.46
N GLN A 16 18.86 -1.70 -8.72
CA GLN A 16 17.53 -1.13 -8.51
C GLN A 16 16.45 -1.84 -9.35
N ILE A 17 16.76 -2.21 -10.61
CA ILE A 17 15.82 -2.99 -11.44
C ILE A 17 15.52 -4.33 -10.76
N VAL A 18 16.56 -5.06 -10.32
CA VAL A 18 16.42 -6.39 -9.71
C VAL A 18 15.57 -6.35 -8.45
N GLU A 19 15.86 -5.40 -7.54
CA GLU A 19 15.13 -5.21 -6.30
C GLU A 19 13.63 -4.95 -6.53
N LEU A 20 13.30 -4.24 -7.61
CA LEU A 20 11.94 -3.85 -7.93
C LEU A 20 11.14 -4.93 -8.68
N LEU A 21 11.79 -5.91 -9.33
CA LEU A 21 11.11 -6.93 -10.15
C LEU A 21 9.97 -7.69 -9.43
N PRO A 22 10.10 -8.10 -8.15
CA PRO A 22 9.02 -8.79 -7.44
C PRO A 22 7.78 -7.91 -7.20
N SER A 23 7.98 -6.60 -7.07
CA SER A 23 6.95 -5.66 -6.62
C SER A 23 6.28 -4.91 -7.77
N VAL A 24 6.99 -4.67 -8.87
CA VAL A 24 6.44 -3.98 -10.04
C VAL A 24 5.42 -4.85 -10.78
N MET A 25 4.43 -4.19 -11.37
CA MET A 25 3.36 -4.89 -12.10
C MET A 25 3.70 -5.05 -13.58
N SER A 26 4.58 -4.21 -14.13
CA SER A 26 5.02 -4.28 -15.52
C SER A 26 6.42 -3.70 -15.73
N LEU A 27 7.11 -4.09 -16.81
CA LEU A 27 8.39 -3.47 -17.21
C LEU A 27 8.22 -1.99 -17.61
N ARG A 28 7.00 -1.54 -17.90
CA ARG A 28 6.71 -0.11 -18.12
C ARG A 28 6.77 0.68 -16.81
N ASP A 29 6.45 0.06 -15.68
CA ASP A 29 6.57 0.68 -14.36
C ASP A 29 8.06 0.94 -14.07
N LEU A 30 8.92 -0.04 -14.36
CA LEU A 30 10.38 0.11 -14.27
C LEU A 30 10.92 1.22 -15.18
N ARG A 31 10.36 1.38 -16.39
CA ARG A 31 10.68 2.51 -17.29
C ARG A 31 10.30 3.84 -16.66
N ALA A 32 9.13 3.91 -16.03
CA ALA A 32 8.67 5.13 -15.39
C ALA A 32 9.52 5.52 -14.16
N ILE A 33 10.08 4.52 -13.46
CA ILE A 33 10.93 4.71 -12.27
C ILE A 33 12.37 5.09 -12.67
N THR A 34 12.99 4.30 -13.55
CA THR A 34 14.41 4.44 -13.91
C THR A 34 14.65 5.47 -15.03
N GLY A 35 13.61 5.82 -15.79
CA GLY A 35 13.72 6.67 -16.97
C GLY A 35 14.38 5.99 -18.17
N LEU A 36 14.75 4.70 -18.07
CA LEU A 36 15.40 3.96 -19.16
C LEU A 36 14.43 3.58 -20.27
N ARG A 37 14.98 3.33 -21.46
CA ARG A 37 14.21 2.76 -22.57
C ARG A 37 13.70 1.36 -22.21
N LEU A 38 12.50 1.02 -22.69
CA LEU A 38 11.85 -0.25 -22.34
C LEU A 38 12.67 -1.47 -22.82
N ASP A 39 13.32 -1.37 -23.98
CA ASP A 39 14.14 -2.45 -24.52
C ASP A 39 15.44 -2.65 -23.74
N THR A 40 15.96 -1.58 -23.15
CA THR A 40 17.10 -1.63 -22.22
C THR A 40 16.70 -2.38 -20.95
N ILE A 41 15.56 -2.04 -20.36
CA ILE A 41 15.02 -2.74 -19.18
C ILE A 41 14.74 -4.20 -19.47
N ARG A 42 14.14 -4.53 -20.63
CA ARG A 42 13.89 -5.91 -21.04
C ARG A 42 15.18 -6.73 -21.07
N ARG A 43 16.25 -6.18 -21.66
CA ARG A 43 17.56 -6.85 -21.74
C ARG A 43 18.17 -7.07 -20.36
N VAL A 44 18.11 -6.08 -19.47
CA VAL A 44 18.66 -6.20 -18.11
C VAL A 44 17.84 -7.15 -17.24
N ALA A 45 16.52 -7.06 -17.29
CA ALA A 45 15.63 -7.84 -16.43
C ALA A 45 15.53 -9.32 -16.84
N ALA A 46 15.73 -9.65 -18.12
CA ALA A 46 15.59 -11.00 -18.66
C ALA A 46 16.32 -12.10 -17.86
N PRO A 47 17.64 -11.97 -17.56
CA PRO A 47 18.34 -13.01 -16.79
C PRO A 47 17.76 -13.20 -15.38
N PHE A 48 17.37 -12.13 -14.70
CA PHE A 48 16.81 -12.21 -13.36
C PHE A 48 15.41 -12.83 -13.35
N LEU A 49 14.58 -12.48 -14.32
CA LEU A 49 13.27 -13.11 -14.50
C LEU A 49 13.39 -14.62 -14.79
N ALA A 50 14.41 -15.03 -15.56
CA ALA A 50 14.68 -16.45 -15.78
C ALA A 50 15.07 -17.17 -14.48
N ILE A 51 15.95 -16.57 -13.67
CA ILE A 51 16.33 -17.12 -12.35
C ILE A 51 15.12 -17.24 -11.43
N MET A 52 14.30 -16.18 -11.32
CA MET A 52 13.08 -16.21 -10.50
C MET A 52 12.12 -17.30 -10.95
N LYS A 53 12.03 -17.58 -12.25
CA LYS A 53 11.19 -18.65 -12.79
C LYS A 53 11.72 -20.03 -12.39
N LEU A 54 13.02 -20.25 -12.47
CA LEU A 54 13.67 -21.50 -12.05
C LEU A 54 13.49 -21.73 -10.54
N GLN A 55 13.52 -20.67 -9.74
CA GLN A 55 13.36 -20.73 -8.29
C GLN A 55 11.90 -20.76 -7.82
N GLY A 56 10.93 -20.68 -8.74
CA GLY A 56 9.50 -20.61 -8.40
C GLY A 56 9.05 -19.31 -7.72
N THR A 57 9.90 -18.29 -7.67
CA THR A 57 9.61 -16.96 -7.06
C THR A 57 9.03 -15.97 -8.06
N HIS A 58 8.87 -16.36 -9.32
CA HIS A 58 8.34 -15.49 -10.36
C HIS A 58 6.89 -15.06 -10.04
N PRO A 59 6.61 -13.74 -9.92
CA PRO A 59 5.29 -13.27 -9.58
C PRO A 59 4.28 -13.64 -10.67
N LYS A 60 3.06 -13.98 -10.26
CA LYS A 60 1.94 -14.24 -11.17
C LYS A 60 1.20 -12.95 -11.54
N CYS A 61 0.62 -12.94 -12.72
CA CYS A 61 -0.30 -11.91 -13.18
C CYS A 61 -1.74 -12.24 -12.74
N GLY A 62 -2.63 -11.24 -12.72
CA GLY A 62 -4.06 -11.44 -12.44
C GLY A 62 -4.74 -12.42 -13.40
N CYS A 63 -4.22 -12.55 -14.63
CA CYS A 63 -4.69 -13.52 -15.63
C CYS A 63 -4.18 -14.96 -15.43
N GLY A 64 -3.47 -15.25 -14.34
CA GLY A 64 -2.93 -16.59 -14.02
C GLY A 64 -1.61 -16.95 -14.72
N ARG A 65 -1.17 -16.16 -15.72
CA ARG A 65 0.14 -16.34 -16.38
C ARG A 65 1.28 -15.75 -15.55
N ASP A 66 2.52 -16.12 -15.90
CA ASP A 66 3.71 -15.44 -15.37
C ASP A 66 3.63 -13.94 -15.65
N ARG A 67 3.97 -13.10 -14.68
CA ARG A 67 4.02 -11.65 -14.90
C ARG A 67 5.04 -11.32 -15.99
N PHE A 68 4.91 -10.15 -16.61
CA PHE A 68 5.77 -9.75 -17.75
C PHE A 68 5.67 -10.66 -18.99
N HIS A 69 4.61 -11.47 -19.09
CA HIS A 69 4.39 -12.32 -20.25
C HIS A 69 4.33 -11.51 -21.57
N PRO A 70 4.71 -12.14 -22.70
CA PRO A 70 4.63 -11.52 -24.02
C PRO A 70 3.22 -10.96 -24.28
N TYR A 71 3.16 -9.85 -25.00
CA TYR A 71 1.94 -9.10 -25.37
C TYR A 71 1.23 -8.31 -24.25
N GLY A 72 1.69 -8.44 -22.99
CA GLY A 72 1.08 -7.76 -21.84
C GLY A 72 -0.29 -8.35 -21.46
N CYS A 73 -0.67 -8.23 -20.19
CA CYS A 73 -2.00 -8.67 -19.75
C CYS A 73 -3.07 -7.67 -20.22
N VAL A 74 -4.31 -8.12 -20.40
CA VAL A 74 -5.48 -7.23 -20.55
C VAL A 74 -5.51 -6.18 -19.43
N ASP A 75 -5.21 -6.59 -18.18
CA ASP A 75 -5.05 -5.68 -17.04
C ASP A 75 -3.91 -4.65 -17.20
N SER A 76 -2.90 -4.98 -18.02
CA SER A 76 -1.78 -4.10 -18.37
C SER A 76 -2.10 -3.19 -19.57
N TYR A 77 -3.08 -3.58 -20.39
CA TYR A 77 -3.56 -2.85 -21.55
C TYR A 77 -4.53 -1.73 -21.15
N VAL A 78 -5.33 -1.97 -20.10
CA VAL A 78 -6.20 -0.97 -19.45
C VAL A 78 -5.39 0.05 -18.64
N LYS A 79 -4.07 -0.14 -18.45
CA LYS A 79 -3.19 0.89 -17.89
C LYS A 79 -3.02 2.02 -18.91
N GLY A 80 -3.88 3.02 -18.78
CA GLY A 80 -3.85 4.24 -19.57
C GLY A 80 -2.43 4.81 -19.69
N HIS A 81 -2.09 5.17 -20.91
CA HIS A 81 -0.95 5.95 -21.42
C HIS A 81 0.43 5.88 -20.76
N ARG A 82 1.46 6.05 -21.61
CA ARG A 82 2.91 6.04 -21.33
C ARG A 82 3.38 7.02 -20.23
N HIS A 83 2.48 7.81 -19.66
CA HIS A 83 2.76 8.82 -18.64
C HIS A 83 2.34 8.38 -17.24
N ASN A 84 1.62 7.28 -17.06
CA ASN A 84 1.10 6.93 -15.74
C ASN A 84 2.10 6.05 -14.97
N ARG A 85 2.69 6.56 -13.87
CA ARG A 85 3.65 5.78 -13.05
C ARG A 85 2.95 4.71 -12.20
N VAL A 86 1.64 4.85 -11.98
CA VAL A 86 0.79 3.87 -11.27
C VAL A 86 -0.39 3.44 -12.15
N PRO A 87 -0.73 2.14 -12.22
CA PRO A 87 -1.88 1.64 -12.98
C PRO A 87 -3.19 2.35 -12.61
N GLY A 88 -3.93 2.84 -13.61
CA GLY A 88 -5.22 3.51 -13.40
C GLY A 88 -5.15 4.90 -12.74
N GLN A 89 -3.96 5.48 -12.65
CA GLN A 89 -3.72 6.82 -12.08
C GLN A 89 -3.07 7.71 -13.12
N SER A 90 -3.35 9.01 -13.13
CA SER A 90 -2.70 9.94 -14.05
C SER A 90 -1.22 10.15 -13.66
N TYR A 91 -0.40 10.68 -14.57
CA TYR A 91 0.98 11.08 -14.26
C TYR A 91 1.04 12.04 -13.07
N ALA A 92 0.15 13.04 -13.06
CA ALA A 92 0.08 14.06 -12.02
C ALA A 92 -0.31 13.47 -10.66
N SER A 93 -1.19 12.47 -10.62
CA SER A 93 -1.61 11.84 -9.36
C SER A 93 -0.65 10.74 -8.88
N SER A 94 0.20 10.21 -9.76
CA SER A 94 1.06 9.08 -9.45
C SER A 94 2.07 9.32 -8.32
N PRO A 95 2.75 10.49 -8.20
CA PRO A 95 3.66 10.77 -7.08
C PRO A 95 2.96 10.68 -5.73
N ALA A 96 1.78 11.30 -5.59
CA ALA A 96 1.01 11.28 -4.35
C ALA A 96 0.58 9.86 -3.95
N VAL A 97 0.28 9.00 -4.93
CA VAL A 97 -0.06 7.59 -4.67
C VAL A 97 1.14 6.77 -4.21
N LEU A 98 2.32 7.01 -4.80
CA LEU A 98 3.56 6.33 -4.40
C LEU A 98 4.02 6.79 -3.01
N GLU A 99 3.98 8.09 -2.73
CA GLU A 99 4.30 8.65 -1.42
C GLU A 99 3.34 8.10 -0.35
N ARG A 100 2.04 8.09 -0.64
CA ARG A 100 1.03 7.47 0.24
C ARG A 100 1.35 6.00 0.50
N ARG A 101 1.75 5.24 -0.53
CA ARG A 101 2.14 3.83 -0.38
C ARG A 101 3.37 3.69 0.53
N GLN A 102 4.42 4.45 0.29
CA GLN A 102 5.65 4.42 1.10
C GLN A 102 5.34 4.69 2.57
N ARG A 103 4.49 5.69 2.84
CA ARG A 103 4.07 6.04 4.20
C ARG A 103 3.30 4.90 4.88
N VAL A 104 2.39 4.22 4.17
CA VAL A 104 1.68 3.05 4.73
C VAL A 104 2.64 1.90 5.01
N ILE A 105 3.59 1.63 4.10
CA ILE A 105 4.59 0.57 4.29
C ILE A 105 5.47 0.86 5.51
N ALA A 106 5.95 2.10 5.68
CA ALA A 106 6.73 2.51 6.84
C ALA A 106 5.95 2.25 8.15
N LEU A 107 4.69 2.70 8.22
CA LEU A 107 3.85 2.46 9.39
C LEU A 107 3.61 0.96 9.66
N LEU A 108 3.48 0.15 8.60
CA LEU A 108 3.35 -1.30 8.75
C LEU A 108 4.62 -1.93 9.30
N VAL A 109 5.80 -1.53 8.82
CA VAL A 109 7.11 -2.03 9.26
C VAL A 109 7.41 -1.62 10.70
N GLU A 110 7.02 -0.41 11.10
CA GLU A 110 7.06 0.08 12.48
C GLU A 110 6.10 -0.68 13.43
N GLY A 111 5.25 -1.58 12.92
CA GLY A 111 4.33 -2.36 13.74
C GLY A 111 3.07 -1.61 14.17
N HIS A 112 2.68 -0.54 13.45
CA HIS A 112 1.39 0.12 13.69
C HIS A 112 0.23 -0.83 13.37
N ARG A 113 -0.88 -0.69 14.10
CA ARG A 113 -2.05 -1.53 13.89
C ARG A 113 -2.81 -1.05 12.67
N PHE A 114 -3.49 -1.97 11.98
CA PHE A 114 -4.29 -1.61 10.82
C PHE A 114 -5.35 -0.56 11.11
N VAL A 115 -5.95 -0.58 12.31
CA VAL A 115 -6.94 0.41 12.72
C VAL A 115 -6.30 1.80 12.80
N ASP A 116 -5.18 1.92 13.50
CA ASP A 116 -4.43 3.17 13.65
C ASP A 116 -4.04 3.72 12.27
N ILE A 117 -3.47 2.87 11.41
CA ILE A 117 -3.08 3.26 10.05
C ILE A 117 -4.29 3.71 9.23
N ASN A 118 -5.41 2.99 9.31
CA ASN A 118 -6.62 3.39 8.57
C ASN A 118 -7.13 4.77 9.02
N THR A 119 -7.10 5.04 10.32
CA THR A 119 -7.49 6.35 10.89
C THR A 119 -6.52 7.45 10.44
N THR A 120 -5.21 7.24 10.59
CA THR A 120 -4.19 8.24 10.20
C THR A 120 -4.20 8.55 8.71
N MET A 121 -4.44 7.54 7.86
CA MET A 121 -4.39 7.69 6.40
C MET A 121 -5.75 8.01 5.77
N GLY A 122 -6.81 8.14 6.58
CA GLY A 122 -8.17 8.42 6.11
C GLY A 122 -8.78 7.30 5.27
N PHE A 123 -8.39 6.04 5.52
CA PHE A 123 -8.92 4.89 4.79
C PHE A 123 -10.30 4.49 5.27
N LYS A 124 -11.19 4.17 4.33
CA LYS A 124 -12.46 3.50 4.62
C LYS A 124 -12.17 1.99 4.77
N ASN A 125 -12.61 1.41 5.89
CA ASN A 125 -12.58 -0.03 6.25
C ASN A 125 -11.55 -0.95 5.54
N LYS A 126 -10.49 -1.32 6.29
CA LYS A 126 -9.54 -2.43 6.00
C LYS A 126 -8.57 -2.24 4.82
N ASP A 127 -8.41 -1.03 4.29
CA ASP A 127 -7.49 -0.78 3.17
C ASP A 127 -6.01 -0.92 3.51
N ALA A 128 -5.57 -0.61 4.73
CA ALA A 128 -4.17 -0.78 5.14
C ALA A 128 -3.66 -2.22 4.97
N ARG A 129 -4.52 -3.23 5.16
CA ARG A 129 -4.15 -4.65 5.01
C ARG A 129 -3.73 -4.99 3.58
N ARG A 130 -4.29 -4.31 2.57
CA ARG A 130 -3.95 -4.53 1.16
C ARG A 130 -2.49 -4.20 0.84
N TYR A 131 -1.84 -3.39 1.68
CA TYR A 131 -0.45 -3.00 1.49
C TYR A 131 0.55 -4.06 1.95
N LEU A 132 0.13 -5.10 2.67
CA LEU A 132 1.00 -6.22 3.05
C LEU A 132 1.64 -6.91 1.85
N ARG A 133 0.94 -6.97 0.71
CA ARG A 133 1.47 -7.57 -0.54
C ARG A 133 2.67 -6.83 -1.13
N PHE A 134 2.96 -5.63 -0.64
CA PHE A 134 4.08 -4.81 -1.10
C PHE A 134 5.29 -4.88 -0.17
N LEU A 135 5.19 -5.57 0.98
CA LEU A 135 6.32 -5.74 1.88
C LEU A 135 7.24 -6.84 1.34
N THR A 136 8.55 -6.61 1.46
CA THR A 136 9.56 -7.65 1.23
C THR A 136 9.56 -8.65 2.40
N PRO A 137 10.14 -9.86 2.25
CA PRO A 137 10.31 -10.80 3.36
C PRO A 137 11.00 -10.18 4.58
N GLU A 138 12.08 -9.42 4.37
CA GLU A 138 12.81 -8.71 5.43
C GLU A 138 11.92 -7.68 6.16
N GLN A 139 11.06 -6.97 5.43
CA GLN A 139 10.11 -6.02 6.01
C GLN A 139 8.99 -6.70 6.78
N LEU A 140 8.57 -7.90 6.36
CA LEU A 140 7.60 -8.71 7.11
C LEU A 140 8.20 -9.20 8.43
N GLU A 141 9.45 -9.62 8.43
CA GLU A 141 10.18 -9.98 9.65
C GLU A 141 10.39 -8.77 10.57
N ALA A 142 10.82 -7.64 10.03
CA ALA A 142 10.98 -6.40 10.79
C ALA A 142 9.66 -5.98 11.45
N ARG A 143 8.55 -6.09 10.71
CA ARG A 143 7.20 -5.88 11.25
C ARG A 143 6.86 -6.87 12.35
N ALA A 144 7.17 -8.15 12.20
CA ALA A 144 6.89 -9.16 13.22
C ALA A 144 7.61 -8.82 14.53
N ARG A 145 8.91 -8.49 14.44
CA ARG A 145 9.72 -8.02 15.59
C ARG A 145 9.13 -6.77 16.24
N ALA A 146 8.71 -5.78 15.43
CA ALA A 146 8.11 -4.55 15.94
C ALA A 146 6.77 -4.78 16.66
N ILE A 147 5.96 -5.73 16.16
CA ILE A 147 4.69 -6.11 16.81
C ILE A 147 4.95 -6.80 18.14
N GLU A 148 5.92 -7.72 18.19
CA GLU A 148 6.32 -8.40 19.42
C GLU A 148 6.83 -7.41 20.47
N ALA A 149 7.73 -6.50 20.07
CA ALA A 149 8.28 -5.47 20.95
C ALA A 149 7.21 -4.51 21.53
N ARG A 150 6.14 -4.25 20.79
CA ARG A 150 5.05 -3.34 21.21
C ARG A 150 4.13 -3.97 22.26
N GLY A 151 4.07 -5.30 22.32
CA GLY A 151 3.24 -6.03 23.27
C GLY A 151 1.73 -5.96 23.00
N PRO A 152 0.94 -6.70 23.81
CA PRO A 152 -0.51 -6.79 23.64
C PRO A 152 -1.21 -5.45 23.93
N ILE A 153 -2.41 -5.28 23.35
CA ILE A 153 -3.25 -4.13 23.66
C ILE A 153 -3.57 -4.15 25.16
N PRO A 154 -3.28 -3.07 25.93
CA PRO A 154 -3.83 -2.98 27.27
C PRO A 154 -5.35 -3.07 27.13
N ALA A 155 -5.94 -4.10 27.72
CA ALA A 155 -7.39 -4.30 27.69
C ALA A 155 -8.02 -3.02 28.24
N LYS A 156 -8.58 -2.18 27.36
CA LYS A 156 -9.36 -1.03 27.83
C LYS A 156 -10.49 -1.62 28.65
N ARG A 157 -10.38 -1.41 29.97
CA ARG A 157 -11.40 -1.66 30.98
C ARG A 157 -12.72 -1.25 30.36
N ARG A 158 -13.60 -2.23 30.08
CA ARG A 158 -15.00 -1.99 29.72
C ARG A 158 -15.61 -1.25 30.91
N GLN A 159 -15.44 0.07 30.98
CA GLN A 159 -16.27 0.92 31.83
C GLN A 159 -17.62 0.99 31.13
N THR A 160 -18.38 -0.08 31.37
CA THR A 160 -19.81 -0.10 31.62
C THR A 160 -20.57 1.16 31.22
N LYS A 161 -21.23 1.07 30.06
CA LYS A 161 -22.50 1.76 29.77
C LYS A 161 -23.66 1.34 30.72
N ALA A 162 -23.37 0.76 31.88
CA ALA A 162 -24.34 0.35 32.89
C ALA A 162 -24.58 1.41 33.98
N SER A 163 -23.73 2.44 34.09
CA SER A 163 -23.89 3.49 35.12
C SER A 163 -24.79 4.66 34.70
N ALA A 164 -25.26 4.71 33.44
CA ALA A 164 -26.19 5.73 32.97
C ALA A 164 -27.68 5.31 33.10
N ALA A 165 -27.96 4.04 33.43
CA ALA A 165 -29.33 3.51 33.54
C ALA A 165 -29.89 3.47 34.98
N ALA A 166 -29.12 3.91 35.99
CA ALA A 166 -29.51 3.79 37.41
C ALA A 166 -29.87 5.13 38.07
N ARG A 167 -30.29 6.14 37.32
CA ARG A 167 -30.91 7.36 37.89
C ARG A 167 -32.14 7.78 37.11
N SER A 168 -33.25 7.13 37.41
CA SER A 168 -34.59 7.71 37.43
C SER A 168 -35.42 6.81 38.38
N PRO A 169 -36.43 7.32 39.11
CA PRO A 169 -37.29 8.44 38.72
C PRO A 169 -37.70 9.37 39.89
N ALA A 170 -38.62 10.30 39.59
CA ALA A 170 -39.56 10.97 40.49
C ALA A 170 -39.16 12.33 41.11
N SER A 171 -39.72 13.40 40.54
CA SER A 171 -40.60 14.30 41.29
C SER A 171 -41.42 15.13 40.29
N ASN A 172 -42.63 14.64 40.01
CA ASN A 172 -43.68 15.41 39.35
C ASN A 172 -44.48 16.05 40.50
N GLN A 173 -44.23 17.32 40.83
CA GLN A 173 -45.12 18.08 41.71
C GLN A 173 -45.83 19.17 40.91
N PRO A 174 -47.16 19.29 41.02
CA PRO A 174 -47.90 20.39 40.43
C PRO A 174 -47.75 21.61 41.33
N ILE A 175 -47.17 22.69 40.80
CA ILE A 175 -47.22 24.00 41.47
C ILE A 175 -48.64 24.53 41.27
N LYS A 176 -49.43 24.50 42.35
CA LYS A 176 -50.56 25.41 42.57
C LYS A 176 -50.01 26.74 43.10
N GLU A 177 -50.86 27.76 43.03
CA GLU A 177 -50.70 29.16 43.46
C GLU A 177 -50.29 30.12 42.33
N GLU A 178 -50.86 31.30 42.16
CA GLU A 178 -52.09 31.96 42.63
C GLU A 178 -52.16 33.25 41.77
N ALA A 179 -53.37 33.67 41.39
CA ALA A 179 -53.58 34.89 40.61
C ALA A 179 -53.46 36.15 41.49
N PRO A 180 -53.09 37.30 40.89
CA PRO A 180 -53.68 38.56 41.34
C PRO A 180 -54.42 39.29 40.21
N CYS A 181 -55.57 39.86 40.61
CA CYS A 181 -56.52 40.73 39.93
C CYS A 181 -57.60 40.06 39.05
#